data_AF-B6GEN8-F1
#
_entry.id   AF-B6GEN8-F1
#
_cell.length_a   1.000
_cell.length_b   1.000
_cell.length_c   1.000
_cell.angle_alpha   90.00
_cell.angle_beta   90.00
_cell.angle_gamma   90.00
#
_symmetry.space_group_name_H-M   'P 1'
#
loop_
_entity.id
_entity.type
_entity.pdbx_description
1 polymer ?
#
loop_
_entity_poly.entity_id
_entity_poly.type
_entity_poly.pdbx_seq_one_letter_code
_entity_poly.pdbx_strand_id
1 'polypeptide(L)'
;MIWFTSDTHFGHANVLHFTDRPFGDIAHMNRALINAINERVAPTDDLYILGDFSYQMTAVEAAALRSKINCRKVHIVPGNHDKDWTHKDVAGTFIVDSPIVRINI
;
A
#
# COMPACT_ATOMS: atom_id res chain seq x y z
N MET A 1 7.31 9.66 13.75
CA MET A 1 8.20 8.51 13.44
C MET A 1 8.11 8.25 11.94
N ILE A 2 9.13 7.64 11.34
CA ILE A 2 9.08 7.18 9.95
C ILE A 2 8.95 5.65 9.97
N TRP A 3 7.97 5.14 9.22
CA TRP A 3 7.70 3.71 9.06
C TRP A 3 7.80 3.31 7.59
N PHE A 4 8.18 2.06 7.34
CA PHE A 4 8.32 1.50 6.01
C PHE A 4 7.61 0.15 5.92
N THR A 5 6.98 -0.10 4.78
CA THR A 5 6.45 -1.42 4.37
C THR A 5 6.46 -1.49 2.85
N SER A 6 6.27 -2.66 2.26
CA SER A 6 6.12 -2.84 0.82
C SER A 6 5.20 -4.03 0.52
N ASP A 7 4.86 -4.23 -0.75
CA ASP A 7 4.28 -5.48 -1.26
C ASP A 7 3.01 -5.91 -0.52
N THR A 8 2.17 -4.95 -0.11
CA THR A 8 0.91 -5.29 0.57
C THR A 8 0.01 -6.12 -0.32
N HIS A 9 0.07 -5.90 -1.64
CA HIS A 9 -0.67 -6.66 -2.65
C HIS A 9 -2.16 -6.80 -2.34
N PHE A 10 -2.77 -5.72 -1.85
CA PHE A 10 -4.20 -5.69 -1.59
C PHE A 10 -4.99 -6.14 -2.82
N GLY A 11 -5.93 -7.06 -2.63
CA GLY A 11 -6.75 -7.64 -3.71
C GLY A 11 -6.11 -8.79 -4.50
N HIS A 12 -4.83 -9.10 -4.28
CA HIS A 12 -4.13 -10.17 -5.01
C HIS A 12 -4.46 -11.57 -4.45
N ALA A 13 -5.61 -12.15 -4.79
CA ALA A 13 -6.00 -13.48 -4.27
C ALA A 13 -4.93 -14.58 -4.48
N ASN A 14 -4.26 -14.58 -5.64
CA ASN A 14 -3.23 -15.57 -5.96
C ASN A 14 -1.97 -15.47 -5.07
N VAL A 15 -1.70 -14.30 -4.46
CA VAL A 15 -0.52 -14.12 -3.59
C VAL A 15 -0.59 -15.00 -2.34
N LEU A 16 -1.81 -15.38 -1.92
CA LEU A 16 -2.03 -16.24 -0.77
C LEU A 16 -1.35 -17.59 -0.94
N HIS A 17 -1.46 -18.17 -2.13
CA HIS A 17 -0.87 -19.48 -2.45
C HIS A 17 0.56 -19.36 -2.98
N PHE A 18 0.84 -18.35 -3.81
CA PHE A 18 2.15 -18.20 -4.44
C PHE A 18 3.26 -17.87 -3.43
N THR A 19 2.93 -17.22 -2.30
CA THR A 19 3.89 -16.82 -1.27
C THR A 19 3.56 -17.39 0.12
N ASP A 20 2.69 -18.39 0.19
CA ASP A 20 2.24 -19.04 1.44
C ASP A 20 1.81 -18.04 2.54
N ARG A 21 1.05 -16.99 2.17
CA ARG A 21 0.57 -16.03 3.17
C ARG A 21 -0.43 -16.70 4.10
N PRO A 22 -0.34 -16.48 5.43
CA PRO A 22 -1.15 -17.19 6.42
C PRO A 22 -2.57 -16.61 6.57
N PHE A 23 -3.27 -16.37 5.46
CA PHE A 23 -4.64 -15.83 5.46
C PHE A 23 -5.59 -16.75 4.71
N GLY A 24 -6.76 -17.03 5.33
CA GLY A 24 -7.78 -17.88 4.72
C GLY A 24 -8.42 -17.34 3.44
N ASP A 25 -8.48 -16.01 3.28
CA ASP A 25 -8.95 -15.36 2.05
C ASP A 25 -8.38 -13.94 1.90
N ILE A 26 -8.65 -13.31 0.75
CA ILE A 26 -8.13 -11.98 0.44
C ILE A 26 -8.72 -10.89 1.33
N ALA A 27 -9.97 -11.04 1.76
CA ALA A 27 -10.62 -10.07 2.63
C ALA A 27 -10.00 -10.11 4.04
N HIS A 28 -9.66 -11.31 4.53
CA HIS A 28 -8.93 -11.54 5.77
C HIS A 28 -7.54 -10.92 5.69
N MET A 29 -6.76 -11.19 4.63
CA MET A 29 -5.45 -10.56 4.43
C MET A 29 -5.55 -9.04 4.44
N ASN A 30 -6.47 -8.47 3.65
CA ASN A 30 -6.62 -7.02 3.54
C ASN A 30 -6.90 -6.39 4.92
N ARG A 31 -7.82 -6.97 5.69
CA ARG A 31 -8.14 -6.49 7.06
C ARG A 31 -6.95 -6.63 8.01
N ALA A 32 -6.27 -7.78 7.99
CA ALA A 32 -5.16 -8.06 8.89
C ALA A 32 -3.98 -7.11 8.67
N LEU A 33 -3.60 -6.85 7.41
CA LEU A 33 -2.53 -5.90 7.08
C LEU A 33 -2.88 -4.47 7.49
N ILE A 34 -4.10 -4.01 7.22
CA ILE A 34 -4.56 -2.68 7.64
C ILE A 34 -4.53 -2.55 9.16
N ASN A 35 -5.00 -3.55 9.89
CA ASN A 35 -4.98 -3.54 11.35
C ASN A 35 -3.56 -3.49 11.89
N ALA A 36 -2.66 -4.33 11.37
CA ALA A 36 -1.26 -4.36 11.80
C ALA A 36 -0.53 -3.01 11.56
N ILE A 37 -0.84 -2.33 10.46
CA ILE A 37 -0.36 -0.97 10.19
C ILE A 37 -0.93 0.01 11.22
N ASN A 38 -2.25 0.02 11.40
CA ASN A 38 -2.93 0.96 12.31
C ASN A 38 -2.55 0.77 13.80
N GLU A 39 -2.12 -0.43 14.19
CA GLU A 39 -1.61 -0.72 15.54
C GLU A 39 -0.24 -0.07 15.81
N ARG A 40 0.55 0.22 14.77
CA ARG A 40 1.95 0.67 14.89
C ARG A 40 2.17 2.10 14.41
N VAL A 41 1.43 2.51 13.38
CA VAL A 41 1.62 3.79 12.72
C VAL A 41 0.57 4.78 13.23
N ALA A 42 1.04 5.84 13.89
CA ALA A 42 0.15 6.88 14.40
C ALA A 42 -0.39 7.76 13.25
N PRO A 43 -1.55 8.43 13.42
CA PRO A 43 -2.10 9.33 12.40
C PRO A 43 -1.17 10.47 11.97
N THR A 44 -0.23 10.85 12.83
CA THR A 44 0.73 11.95 12.63
C THR A 44 2.10 11.50 12.15
N ASP A 45 2.33 10.19 12.01
CA ASP A 45 3.57 9.64 11.49
C ASP A 45 3.69 9.82 9.97
N ASP A 46 4.85 9.46 9.43
CA ASP A 46 5.10 9.31 8.00
C ASP A 46 5.28 7.81 7.70
N LEU A 47 4.42 7.27 6.82
CA LEU A 47 4.50 5.88 6.37
C LEU A 47 4.87 5.84 4.89
N TYR A 48 5.93 5.12 4.57
CA TYR A 48 6.36 4.86 3.20
C TYR A 48 5.94 3.45 2.78
N ILE A 49 5.24 3.36 1.64
CA ILE A 49 4.91 2.11 0.97
C ILE A 49 5.81 2.01 -0.26
N LEU A 50 6.76 1.06 -0.23
CA LEU A 50 7.78 0.91 -1.27
C LEU A 50 7.31 0.01 -2.41
N GLY A 51 6.12 0.30 -2.92
CA GLY A 51 5.55 -0.33 -4.12
C GLY A 51 4.59 -1.48 -3.85
N ASP A 52 3.91 -1.87 -4.93
CA ASP A 52 2.98 -2.99 -5.07
C ASP A 52 1.88 -2.99 -4.00
N PHE A 53 1.24 -1.82 -3.86
CA PHE A 53 0.18 -1.60 -2.88
C PHE A 53 -1.01 -2.53 -3.14
N SER A 54 -1.44 -2.65 -4.40
CA SER A 54 -2.61 -3.43 -4.81
C SER A 54 -2.44 -4.11 -6.17
N TYR A 55 -3.18 -5.19 -6.41
CA TYR A 55 -3.19 -5.88 -7.70
C TYR A 55 -4.60 -6.36 -8.06
N GLN A 56 -4.94 -6.33 -9.36
CA GLN A 56 -6.27 -6.64 -9.90
C GLN A 56 -7.45 -5.86 -9.27
N MET A 57 -7.17 -4.69 -8.69
CA MET A 57 -8.17 -3.74 -8.22
C MET A 57 -8.18 -2.50 -9.12
N THR A 58 -9.32 -1.79 -9.16
CA THR A 58 -9.36 -0.43 -9.69
C THR A 58 -8.62 0.54 -8.76
N ALA A 59 -8.17 1.68 -9.28
CA ALA A 59 -7.52 2.70 -8.46
C ALA A 59 -8.45 3.22 -7.34
N VAL A 60 -9.76 3.31 -7.62
CA VAL A 60 -10.77 3.75 -6.64
C VAL A 60 -10.94 2.73 -5.51
N GLU A 61 -11.02 1.44 -5.82
CA GLU A 61 -11.11 0.40 -4.78
C GLU A 61 -9.84 0.34 -3.93
N ALA A 62 -8.67 0.50 -4.55
CA ALA A 62 -7.40 0.57 -3.84
C ALA A 62 -7.33 1.84 -2.97
N ALA A 63 -7.80 3.00 -3.44
CA ALA A 63 -7.93 4.22 -2.64
C ALA A 63 -8.88 4.01 -1.44
N ALA A 64 -9.96 3.25 -1.62
CA ALA A 64 -10.88 2.89 -0.53
C ALA A 64 -10.27 1.94 0.52
N LEU A 65 -9.23 1.17 0.16
CA LEU A 65 -8.43 0.43 1.15
C LEU A 65 -7.43 1.35 1.84
N ARG A 66 -6.78 2.24 1.09
CA ARG A 66 -5.86 3.23 1.64
C ARG A 66 -6.53 4.15 2.67
N SER A 67 -7.80 4.54 2.45
CA SER A 67 -8.54 5.38 3.40
C SER A 67 -8.79 4.73 4.77
N LYS A 68 -8.63 3.40 4.87
CA LYS A 68 -8.73 2.65 6.13
C LYS A 68 -7.42 2.64 6.93
N ILE A 69 -6.32 3.10 6.34
CA ILE A 69 -5.05 3.33 7.06
C ILE A 69 -5.12 4.71 7.72
N ASN A 70 -5.03 4.74 9.05
CA ASN A 70 -5.22 5.94 9.88
C ASN A 70 -4.13 7.00 9.68
N CYS A 71 -2.94 6.58 9.22
CA CYS A 71 -1.85 7.48 8.90
C CYS A 71 -2.28 8.50 7.83
N ARG A 72 -2.09 9.78 8.12
CA ARG A 72 -2.46 10.86 7.19
C ARG A 72 -1.41 11.05 6.10
N LYS A 73 -0.13 10.95 6.46
CA LYS A 73 0.99 11.07 5.52
C LYS A 73 1.45 9.69 5.10
N VAL A 74 0.96 9.24 3.95
CA VAL A 74 1.42 7.98 3.36
C VAL A 74 2.03 8.29 2.01
N HIS A 75 3.31 8.02 1.94
CA HIS A 75 4.13 8.12 0.76
C HIS A 75 4.10 6.80 0.00
N ILE A 76 4.10 6.84 -1.33
CA ILE A 76 4.25 5.66 -2.16
C ILE A 76 5.38 5.88 -3.16
N VAL A 77 6.28 4.90 -3.22
CA VAL A 77 7.23 4.75 -4.34
C VAL A 77 6.65 3.66 -5.23
N PRO A 78 6.03 4.00 -6.38
CA PRO A 78 5.23 3.03 -7.14
C PRO A 78 6.05 1.82 -7.62
N GLY A 79 5.51 0.62 -7.41
CA GLY A 79 5.99 -0.64 -7.97
C GLY A 79 5.36 -0.96 -9.33
N ASN A 80 5.69 -2.13 -9.89
CA ASN A 80 5.21 -2.52 -11.22
C ASN A 80 3.72 -2.90 -11.25
N HIS A 81 3.08 -3.15 -10.10
CA HIS A 81 1.65 -3.45 -10.01
C HIS A 81 0.78 -2.23 -9.68
N ASP A 82 1.41 -1.12 -9.28
CA ASP A 82 0.69 0.06 -8.85
C ASP A 82 -0.01 0.80 -10.00
N LYS A 83 -1.06 1.52 -9.62
CA LYS A 83 -1.82 2.38 -10.54
C LYS A 83 -1.14 3.73 -10.68
N ASP A 84 -1.57 4.48 -11.68
CA ASP A 84 -1.22 5.90 -11.76
C ASP A 84 -1.96 6.69 -10.66
N TRP A 85 -1.27 6.91 -9.54
CA TRP A 85 -1.76 7.68 -8.40
C TRP A 85 -1.78 9.20 -8.64
N THR A 86 -1.27 9.65 -9.80
CA THR A 86 -1.36 11.06 -10.22
C THR A 86 -2.62 11.36 -11.02
N HIS A 87 -3.39 10.33 -11.40
CA HIS A 87 -4.66 10.50 -12.10
C HIS A 87 -5.68 11.26 -11.25
N LYS A 88 -6.41 12.20 -11.86
CA LYS A 88 -7.32 13.14 -11.18
C LYS A 88 -8.37 12.49 -10.28
N ASP A 89 -8.81 11.26 -10.58
CA ASP A 89 -9.87 10.57 -9.84
C ASP A 89 -9.38 10.01 -8.49
N VAL A 90 -8.07 9.86 -8.32
CA VAL A 90 -7.44 9.29 -7.12
C VAL A 90 -6.26 10.13 -6.60
N ALA A 91 -6.02 11.29 -7.19
CA ALA A 91 -4.98 12.21 -6.77
C ALA A 91 -5.14 12.56 -5.28
N GLY A 92 -4.03 12.58 -4.54
CA GLY A 92 -4.02 12.82 -3.09
C GLY A 92 -4.27 11.58 -2.22
N THR A 93 -4.53 10.41 -2.82
CA THR A 93 -4.56 9.13 -2.08
C THR A 93 -3.22 8.83 -1.40
N PHE A 94 -2.13 9.18 -2.08
CA PHE A 94 -0.75 9.08 -1.61
C PHE A 94 0.04 10.35 -1.92
N ILE A 95 1.10 10.58 -1.16
CA ILE A 95 2.21 11.42 -1.58
C ILE A 95 3.07 10.55 -2.51
N VAL A 96 3.14 10.87 -3.80
CA VAL A 96 3.84 10.02 -4.78
C VAL A 96 5.30 10.45 -4.87
N ASP A 97 6.19 9.57 -4.44
CA ASP A 97 7.63 9.75 -4.52
C ASP A 97 8.20 9.09 -5.78
N SER A 98 9.25 9.69 -6.33
CA SER A 98 9.97 9.13 -7.48
C SER A 98 10.74 7.86 -7.08
N PRO A 99 10.82 6.84 -7.95
CA PRO A 99 11.65 5.67 -7.72
C PRO A 99 13.12 6.05 -7.58
N ILE A 100 13.84 5.33 -6.71
CA ILE A 100 15.29 5.47 -6.56
C ILE A 100 15.94 4.82 -7.77
N VAL A 101 16.34 5.64 -8.75
CA VAL A 101 16.97 5.18 -9.99
C VAL A 101 18.51 5.16 -9.92
N ARG A 102 19.10 5.78 -8.89
CA ARG A 102 20.54 5.76 -8.62
C ARG A 102 20.81 5.85 -7.12
N ILE A 103 21.69 4.99 -6.62
CA ILE A 103 22.30 5.12 -5.30
C ILE A 103 23.70 5.67 -5.51
N ASN A 104 23.94 6.92 -5.10
CA ASN A 104 25.29 7.47 -5.07
C ASN A 104 25.92 7.03 -3.74
N ILE A 105 26.79 6.04 -3.82
CA ILE A 105 27.62 5.50 -2.72
C ILE A 105 29.08 5.92 -2.92
#